data_AF-A0A4R2JDZ8-F1
#
_entry.id   AF-A0A4R2JDZ8-F1
#
_cell.length_a   1.000
_cell.length_b   1.000
_cell.length_c   1.000
_cell.angle_alpha   90.00
_cell.angle_beta   90.00
_cell.angle_gamma   90.00
#
_symmetry.space_group_name_H-M   'P 1'
#
loop_
_entity.id
_entity.type
_entity.pdbx_description
1 polymer ?
#
loop_
_entity_poly.entity_id
_entity_poly.type
_entity_poly.pdbx_seq_one_letter_code
_entity_poly.pdbx_strand_id
1 'polypeptide(L)'
;MTADIAVPVADVGKVIKAVMTIKQAAAYIGRHPNYVYNLVHEYDRTKNTKSPRGLKAHQPRVNASWHIYRDDVDRWLHGLPPATGTRRRANR
;
A
#
# COMPACT_ATOMS: atom_id res chain seq x y z
N MET A 1 -25.63 34.20 11.75
CA MET A 1 -24.91 33.90 10.50
C MET A 1 -24.22 32.56 10.71
N THR A 2 -24.84 31.48 10.28
CA THR A 2 -24.32 30.11 10.42
C THR A 2 -23.61 29.78 9.12
N ALA A 3 -22.29 29.62 9.14
CA ALA A 3 -21.55 29.18 7.96
C ALA A 3 -21.72 27.67 7.86
N ASP A 4 -22.62 27.22 6.98
CA ASP A 4 -22.70 25.84 6.52
C ASP A 4 -21.38 25.48 5.82
N ILE A 5 -20.52 24.75 6.53
CA ILE A 5 -19.32 24.15 5.93
C ILE A 5 -19.80 23.00 5.05
N ALA A 6 -19.94 23.27 3.76
CA ALA A 6 -20.12 22.24 2.75
C ALA A 6 -18.86 21.35 2.73
N VAL A 7 -18.90 20.25 3.48
CA VAL A 7 -17.91 19.17 3.34
C VAL A 7 -18.17 18.52 1.98
N PRO A 8 -17.25 18.58 1.00
CA PRO A 8 -17.45 17.87 -0.24
C PRO A 8 -17.42 16.37 0.06
N VAL A 9 -18.60 15.75 0.07
CA VAL A 9 -18.77 14.29 0.12
C VAL A 9 -18.29 13.75 -1.22
N ALA A 10 -16.99 13.49 -1.31
CA ALA A 10 -16.39 12.86 -2.47
C ALA A 10 -16.84 11.40 -2.57
N ASP A 11 -17.77 11.17 -3.48
CA ASP A 11 -17.85 10.00 -4.35
C ASP A 11 -17.97 8.62 -3.66
N VAL A 12 -19.22 8.29 -3.29
CA VAL A 12 -19.67 6.98 -2.81
C VAL A 12 -19.55 5.97 -3.96
N GLY A 13 -18.45 5.22 -4.01
CA GLY A 13 -18.35 4.03 -4.88
C GLY A 13 -16.95 3.64 -5.32
N LYS A 14 -15.98 4.56 -5.26
CA LYS A 14 -14.57 4.21 -5.47
C LYS A 14 -13.98 3.88 -4.11
N VAL A 15 -13.72 2.60 -3.84
CA VAL A 15 -12.80 2.23 -2.75
C VAL A 15 -11.44 2.79 -3.16
N ILE A 16 -11.17 4.04 -2.79
CA ILE A 16 -9.86 4.65 -2.94
C ILE A 16 -8.97 3.86 -1.98
N LYS A 17 -8.29 2.85 -2.52
CA LYS A 17 -7.29 2.10 -1.74
C LYS A 17 -6.34 3.14 -1.20
N ALA A 18 -6.33 3.31 0.12
CA ALA A 18 -5.51 4.33 0.76
C ALA A 18 -4.05 4.03 0.43
N VAL A 19 -3.42 4.89 -0.35
CA VAL A 19 -2.01 4.78 -0.74
C VAL A 19 -1.18 5.53 0.28
N MET A 20 -0.14 4.88 0.78
CA MET A 20 0.81 5.41 1.75
C MET A 20 2.22 5.41 1.16
N THR A 21 2.98 6.45 1.46
CA THR A 21 4.44 6.44 1.30
C THR A 21 5.09 5.56 2.38
N ILE A 22 6.38 5.24 2.21
CA ILE A 22 7.18 4.54 3.24
C ILE A 22 7.08 5.25 4.60
N LYS A 23 7.14 6.59 4.63
CA LYS A 23 7.05 7.36 5.87
C LYS A 23 5.68 7.24 6.53
N GLN A 24 4.60 7.30 5.75
CA GLN A 24 3.24 7.14 6.26
C GLN A 24 2.97 5.70 6.74
N ALA A 25 3.43 4.70 6.00
CA ALA A 25 3.33 3.30 6.41
C ALA A 25 4.12 3.06 7.70
N ALA A 26 5.32 3.64 7.83
CA ALA A 26 6.15 3.55 9.03
C ALA A 26 5.47 4.19 10.25
N ALA A 27 4.86 5.37 10.09
CA ALA A 27 4.06 6.00 11.13
C ALA A 27 2.83 5.14 11.51
N TYR A 28 2.18 4.53 10.51
CA TYR A 28 1.01 3.68 10.74
C TYR A 28 1.33 2.42 11.55
N ILE A 29 2.46 1.75 11.27
CA ILE A 29 2.88 0.55 12.01
C ILE A 29 3.73 0.85 13.25
N GLY A 30 3.99 2.13 13.55
CA GLY A 30 4.84 2.55 14.67
C GLY A 30 6.30 2.08 14.56
N ARG A 31 6.87 2.07 13.35
CA ARG A 31 8.26 1.64 13.09
C ARG A 31 9.08 2.72 12.38
N HIS A 32 10.39 2.51 12.32
CA HIS A 32 11.30 3.39 11.59
C HIS A 32 11.12 3.24 10.06
N PRO A 33 11.20 4.32 9.26
CA PRO A 33 11.07 4.24 7.79
C PRO A 33 12.03 3.26 7.12
N ASN A 34 13.26 3.13 7.61
CA ASN A 34 14.24 2.16 7.07
C ASN A 34 13.77 0.71 7.23
N TYR A 35 13.00 0.41 8.27
CA TYR A 35 12.43 -0.92 8.45
C TYR A 35 11.41 -1.24 7.34
N VAL A 36 10.52 -0.29 7.04
CA VAL A 36 9.55 -0.42 5.94
C VAL A 36 10.27 -0.49 4.58
N TYR A 37 11.31 0.32 4.37
CA TYR A 37 12.13 0.26 3.17
C TYR A 37 12.77 -1.13 2.96
N ASN A 38 13.29 -1.74 4.04
CA ASN A 38 13.86 -3.07 3.99
C ASN A 38 12.81 -4.14 3.69
N LEU A 39 11.60 -4.04 4.26
CA LEU A 39 10.49 -4.95 3.97
C LEU A 39 10.05 -4.87 2.50
N VAL A 40 10.03 -3.66 1.93
CA VAL A 40 9.71 -3.46 0.51
C VAL A 40 10.78 -4.09 -0.37
N HIS A 41 12.06 -3.90 -0.05
CA HIS A 41 13.16 -4.55 -0.78
C HIS A 41 13.21 -6.07 -0.59
N GLU A 42 12.80 -6.59 0.56
CA GLU A 42 12.67 -8.03 0.78
C GLU A 42 11.55 -8.61 -0.10
N TYR A 43 10.43 -7.91 -0.21
CA TYR A 43 9.36 -8.30 -1.14
C TYR A 43 9.83 -8.25 -2.57
N ASP A 44 10.50 -7.20 -3.00
CA ASP A 44 10.94 -7.11 -4.40
C ASP A 44 11.94 -8.23 -4.78
N ARG A 45 12.79 -8.65 -3.83
CA ARG A 45 13.69 -9.80 -3.99
C ARG A 45 12.97 -11.14 -4.01
N THR A 46 11.92 -11.30 -3.19
CA THR A 46 11.23 -12.58 -3.00
C THR A 46 9.92 -12.71 -3.79
N LYS A 47 9.49 -11.66 -4.52
CA LYS A 47 8.20 -11.62 -5.24
C LYS A 47 7.98 -12.76 -6.24
N ASN A 48 9.07 -13.32 -6.77
CA ASN A 48 9.07 -14.43 -7.73
C ASN A 48 9.27 -15.82 -7.08
N THR A 49 9.42 -15.87 -5.75
CA THR A 49 9.58 -17.13 -5.02
C THR A 49 8.22 -17.73 -4.65
N LYS A 50 8.19 -19.01 -4.27
CA LYS A 50 6.96 -19.69 -3.82
C LYS A 50 6.32 -19.04 -2.59
N SER A 51 7.10 -18.30 -1.80
CA SER A 51 6.66 -17.66 -0.56
C SER A 51 7.23 -16.24 -0.48
N PRO A 52 6.62 -15.26 -1.17
CA PRO A 52 7.07 -13.88 -1.11
C PRO A 52 6.95 -13.33 0.31
N ARG A 53 8.01 -12.67 0.79
CA ARG A 53 8.14 -12.12 2.14
C ARG A 53 8.22 -10.61 2.09
N GLY A 54 7.85 -9.94 3.18
CA GLY A 54 7.91 -8.49 3.26
C GLY A 54 6.65 -7.79 2.77
N LEU A 55 6.79 -6.51 2.42
CA LEU A 55 5.67 -5.61 2.17
C LEU A 55 5.57 -5.25 0.69
N LYS A 56 4.41 -5.51 0.09
CA LYS A 56 4.16 -5.16 -1.30
C LYS A 56 4.08 -3.65 -1.48
N ALA A 57 4.89 -3.13 -2.39
CA ALA A 57 4.86 -1.75 -2.80
C ALA A 57 4.94 -1.62 -4.32
N HIS A 58 4.49 -0.49 -4.84
CA HIS A 58 4.56 -0.15 -6.25
C HIS A 58 5.33 1.16 -6.42
N GLN A 59 6.35 1.13 -7.26
CA GLN A 59 7.04 2.34 -7.70
C GLN A 59 6.64 2.63 -9.16
N PRO A 60 5.97 3.76 -9.45
CA PRO A 60 5.45 4.03 -10.79
C PRO A 60 6.55 4.41 -11.80
N ARG A 61 7.68 4.98 -11.34
CA ARG A 61 8.84 5.35 -12.17
C ARG A 61 10.12 5.15 -11.36
N VAL A 62 11.24 4.93 -12.04
CA VAL A 62 12.57 4.93 -11.40
C VAL A 62 12.75 6.28 -10.69
N ASN A 63 13.15 6.24 -9.41
CA ASN A 63 13.29 7.39 -8.49
C ASN A 63 11.98 8.02 -7.97
N ALA A 64 10.81 7.51 -8.35
CA ALA A 64 9.56 7.94 -7.72
C ALA A 64 9.45 7.41 -6.28
N SER A 65 8.59 8.04 -5.47
CA SER A 65 8.26 7.51 -4.16
C SER A 65 7.58 6.14 -4.28
N TRP A 66 7.91 5.24 -3.36
CA TRP A 66 7.23 3.95 -3.23
C TRP A 66 5.81 4.16 -2.67
N HIS A 67 4.84 3.56 -3.33
CA HIS A 67 3.44 3.57 -2.95
C HIS A 67 3.07 2.20 -2.37
N ILE A 68 2.62 2.20 -1.13
CA ILE A 68 2.19 1.01 -0.39
C ILE A 68 0.69 1.14 -0.18
N TYR A 69 -0.09 0.11 -0.48
CA TYR A 69 -1.51 0.12 -0.17
C TYR A 69 -1.73 -0.22 1.30
N ARG A 70 -2.60 0.52 1.98
CA ARG A 70 -2.95 0.25 3.39
C ARG A 70 -3.40 -1.21 3.58
N ASP A 71 -4.22 -1.75 2.68
CA ASP A 71 -4.66 -3.15 2.73
C ASP A 71 -3.50 -4.15 2.75
N ASP A 72 -2.40 -3.87 2.04
CA ASP A 72 -1.21 -4.72 2.02
C ASP A 72 -0.45 -4.61 3.36
N VAL A 73 -0.46 -3.43 4.00
CA VAL A 73 0.10 -3.23 5.36
C VAL A 73 -0.72 -3.99 6.40
N ASP A 74 -2.05 -3.85 6.36
CA ASP A 74 -2.95 -4.53 7.28
C ASP A 74 -2.82 -6.06 7.14
N ARG A 75 -2.78 -6.58 5.90
CA ARG A 75 -2.51 -8.01 5.67
C ARG A 75 -1.18 -8.47 6.27
N TRP A 76 -0.12 -7.69 6.07
CA TRP A 76 1.19 -8.00 6.62
C TRP A 76 1.16 -8.00 8.16
N LEU A 77 0.49 -7.04 8.80
CA LEU A 77 0.30 -6.99 10.26
C LEU A 77 -0.46 -8.21 10.79
N HIS A 78 -1.42 -8.71 10.02
CA HIS A 78 -2.17 -9.93 10.35
C HIS A 78 -1.43 -11.23 9.97
N GLY A 79 -0.18 -11.16 9.49
CA GLY A 79 0.59 -12.34 9.06
C GLY A 79 0.04 -13.01 7.79
N LEU A 80 -0.85 -12.34 7.06
CA LEU A 80 -1.41 -12.82 5.82
C LEU A 80 -0.42 -12.56 4.68
N PRO A 81 -0.35 -13.46 3.68
CA PRO A 81 0.49 -13.23 2.52
C PRO A 81 0.04 -11.95 1.77
N PRO A 82 0.98 -11.22 1.15
CA PRO A 82 0.66 -10.03 0.36
C PRO A 82 -0.33 -10.40 -0.74
N ALA A 83 -1.24 -9.49 -1.08
CA ALA A 83 -2.27 -9.79 -2.06
C ALA A 83 -1.65 -10.11 -3.43
N THR A 84 -1.51 -11.40 -3.73
CA THR A 84 -1.29 -11.94 -5.07
C THR A 84 -2.60 -11.81 -5.84
N GLY A 85 -3.00 -10.57 -6.08
CA GLY A 85 -3.97 -10.29 -7.12
C GLY A 85 -3.31 -10.69 -8.43
N THR A 86 -3.66 -11.86 -8.94
CA THR A 86 -3.72 -12.08 -10.38
C THR A 86 -4.53 -10.92 -10.91
N ARG A 87 -3.85 -9.86 -11.38
CA ARG A 87 -4.48 -8.86 -12.24
C ARG A 87 -4.80 -9.61 -13.52
N ARG A 88 -5.86 -10.43 -13.50
CA ARG A 88 -6.55 -10.81 -14.72
C ARG A 88 -6.95 -9.47 -15.32
N ARG A 89 -6.19 -9.03 -16.33
CA ARG A 89 -6.72 -8.15 -17.37
C ARG A 89 -7.96 -8.88 -17.87
N ALA A 90 -9.12 -8.55 -17.33
CA ALA A 90 -10.37 -8.75 -18.02
C ALA A 90 -10.44 -7.62 -19.07
N ASN A 91 -9.60 -7.73 -20.11
CA ASN A 91 -9.89 -7.03 -21.36
C ASN A 91 -10.78 -7.99 -22.15
N ARG A 92 -12.07 -7.67 -22.07
CA ARG A 92 -13.12 -8.02 -23.01
C ARG A 92 -12.77 -7.51 -24.40
#